data_AF-A0A6G5R2C2-F1
#
_entry.id   AF-A0A6G5R2C2-F1
#
_cell.length_a   1.000
_cell.length_b   1.000
_cell.length_c   1.000
_cell.angle_alpha   90.00
_cell.angle_beta   90.00
_cell.angle_gamma   90.00
#
_symmetry.space_group_name_H-M   'P 1'
#
loop_
_entity.id
_entity.type
_entity.pdbx_description
1 polymer ?
#
loop_
_entity_poly.entity_id
_entity_poly.type
_entity_poly.pdbx_seq_one_letter_code
_entity_poly.pdbx_strand_id
1 'polypeptide(L)'
;MSKKIFFLTFLLSLNFAFAQMVNGIVAIVESEPITLHELYKTSQILKIDEKNALNFLIKDRLEKAQIKALKIEATGFEISEKIEKIAQESGLSVSQLRNNIISQGMDYTKFKEDVANGIKQEKLYQNIFRDARINITPEAAKAYFEQNQHMFLQFDQIKMTRYISQNRQSMEMIQASPMSIRQDVHTENLELKSEQLPPQLRAVLNRTPNGSFTQIFQTPSGFEMFLVNLKSGEALPNFQDIQNEVMSTIYKFEQDRVVAEYFNKLRAKADIKYLR
;
A
#
# COMPACT_ATOMS: atom_id res chain seq x y z
N MET A 1 -13.51 85.70 23.83
CA MET A 1 -14.42 85.39 22.71
C MET A 1 -13.59 84.71 21.62
N SER A 2 -14.08 83.59 21.04
CA SER A 2 -13.53 82.74 19.96
C SER A 2 -12.25 81.92 20.25
N LYS A 3 -12.27 80.56 20.29
CA LYS A 3 -12.36 79.53 19.20
C LYS A 3 -10.99 79.42 18.45
N LYS A 4 -10.36 78.28 18.12
CA LYS A 4 -10.70 76.83 18.04
C LYS A 4 -9.41 76.02 17.71
N ILE A 5 -9.32 74.81 18.27
CA ILE A 5 -9.02 73.50 17.61
C ILE A 5 -7.66 73.27 16.91
N PHE A 6 -6.82 72.50 17.62
CA PHE A 6 -6.12 71.24 17.25
C PHE A 6 -5.94 70.92 15.75
N PHE A 7 -4.68 70.82 15.31
CA PHE A 7 -4.31 70.17 14.05
C PHE A 7 -3.26 69.08 14.34
N LEU A 8 -3.76 67.88 14.62
CA LEU A 8 -3.01 66.62 14.61
C LEU A 8 -3.63 65.79 13.48
N THR A 9 -2.98 65.71 12.32
CA THR A 9 -3.43 64.81 11.24
C THR A 9 -2.26 64.40 10.34
N PHE A 10 -2.36 63.15 9.91
CA PHE A 10 -1.67 62.52 8.77
C PHE A 10 -0.38 61.73 9.02
N LEU A 11 -0.48 60.71 9.90
CA LEU A 11 0.24 59.45 9.73
C LEU A 11 -0.81 58.32 9.66
N LEU A 12 -1.34 58.07 8.46
CA LEU A 12 -2.23 56.94 8.21
C LEU A 12 -1.69 56.06 7.09
N SER A 13 -1.39 54.82 7.48
CA SER A 13 -1.64 53.58 6.73
C SER A 13 -0.96 53.37 5.37
N LEU A 14 0.18 52.68 5.40
CA LEU A 14 0.60 51.73 4.35
C LEU A 14 1.01 50.41 5.02
N ASN A 15 0.09 49.83 5.80
CA ASN A 15 0.12 48.39 6.03
C ASN A 15 -0.51 47.73 4.80
N PHE A 16 0.31 47.45 3.77
CA PHE A 16 -0.08 46.44 2.80
C PHE A 16 -0.15 45.11 3.55
N ALA A 17 -1.35 44.76 4.03
CA ALA A 17 -1.65 43.41 4.41
C ALA A 17 -1.48 42.56 3.14
N PHE A 18 -0.40 41.78 3.07
CA PHE A 18 -0.31 40.66 2.15
C PHE A 18 -1.40 39.67 2.56
N ALA A 19 -2.59 39.82 1.98
CA ALA A 19 -3.59 38.77 1.99
C ALA A 19 -3.02 37.62 1.16
N GLN A 20 -2.31 36.69 1.79
CA GLN A 20 -1.98 35.41 1.16
C GLN A 20 -3.29 34.77 0.73
N MET A 21 -3.42 34.42 -0.55
CA MET A 21 -4.56 33.66 -1.06
C MET A 21 -4.50 32.23 -0.50
N VAL A 22 -4.99 32.04 0.73
CA VAL A 22 -4.96 30.74 1.41
C VAL A 22 -5.99 29.76 0.84
N ASN A 23 -7.02 30.25 0.13
CA ASN A 23 -8.18 29.45 -0.31
C ASN A 23 -8.50 29.58 -1.82
N GLY A 24 -7.50 29.65 -2.70
CA GLY A 24 -7.75 29.58 -4.15
C GLY A 24 -8.25 28.20 -4.58
N ILE A 25 -9.14 28.15 -5.57
CA ILE A 25 -9.54 26.91 -6.25
C ILE A 25 -8.62 26.74 -7.45
N VAL A 26 -7.99 25.58 -7.60
CA VAL A 26 -7.06 25.27 -8.71
C VAL A 26 -7.75 24.49 -9.84
N ALA A 27 -8.78 23.72 -9.50
CA ALA A 27 -9.57 22.99 -10.47
C ALA A 27 -10.96 22.68 -9.92
N ILE A 28 -11.91 22.45 -10.81
CA ILE A 28 -13.24 21.91 -10.51
C ILE A 28 -13.41 20.65 -11.36
N VAL A 29 -13.79 19.54 -10.73
CA VAL A 29 -14.00 18.23 -11.37
C VAL A 29 -15.42 17.75 -11.05
N GLU A 30 -16.29 17.60 -12.04
CA GLU A 30 -17.68 17.15 -11.85
C GLU A 30 -18.45 17.98 -10.79
N SER A 31 -18.18 19.29 -10.75
CA SER A 31 -18.69 20.26 -9.75
C SER A 31 -18.06 20.20 -8.36
N GLU A 32 -17.07 19.34 -8.12
CA GLU A 32 -16.31 19.33 -6.87
C GLU A 32 -15.00 20.15 -7.01
N PRO A 33 -14.78 21.19 -6.19
CA PRO A 33 -13.57 21.98 -6.25
C PRO A 33 -12.37 21.22 -5.66
N ILE A 34 -11.19 21.52 -6.19
CA ILE A 34 -9.89 21.19 -5.65
C ILE A 34 -9.25 22.51 -5.23
N THR A 35 -8.92 22.64 -3.95
CA THR A 35 -8.34 23.86 -3.38
C THR A 35 -6.81 23.85 -3.41
N LEU A 36 -6.20 25.04 -3.36
CA LEU A 36 -4.75 25.21 -3.17
C LEU A 36 -4.27 24.52 -1.88
N HIS A 37 -5.04 24.64 -0.80
CA HIS A 37 -4.71 24.00 0.47
C HIS A 37 -4.62 22.47 0.33
N GLU A 38 -5.58 21.84 -0.35
CA GLU A 38 -5.53 20.40 -0.62
C GLU A 38 -4.36 20.02 -1.52
N LEU A 39 -4.07 20.84 -2.54
CA LEU A 39 -2.96 20.62 -3.46
C LEU A 39 -1.62 20.59 -2.72
N TYR A 40 -1.32 21.64 -1.95
CA TYR A 40 -0.07 21.73 -1.20
C TYR A 40 0.03 20.66 -0.11
N LYS A 41 -1.06 20.41 0.61
CA LYS A 41 -1.09 19.37 1.63
C LYS A 41 -0.82 17.98 1.02
N THR A 42 -1.44 17.68 -0.12
CA THR A 42 -1.22 16.42 -0.85
C THR A 42 0.22 16.30 -1.33
N SER A 43 0.76 17.36 -1.93
CA SER A 43 2.15 17.42 -2.39
C SER A 43 3.14 17.14 -1.25
N GLN A 44 2.94 17.76 -0.08
CA GLN A 44 3.81 17.57 1.08
C GLN A 44 3.71 16.16 1.68
N ILE A 45 2.49 15.64 1.86
CA ILE A 45 2.25 14.31 2.44
C ILE A 45 2.82 13.21 1.54
N LEU A 46 2.54 13.29 0.24
CA LEU A 46 2.97 12.29 -0.73
C LEU A 46 4.40 12.52 -1.23
N LYS A 47 5.02 13.66 -0.90
CA LYS A 47 6.35 14.08 -1.36
C LYS A 47 6.47 14.05 -2.90
N ILE A 48 5.46 14.57 -3.57
CA ILE A 48 5.38 14.69 -5.04
C ILE A 48 5.20 16.15 -5.44
N ASP A 49 5.58 16.51 -6.66
CA ASP A 49 5.36 17.85 -7.20
C ASP A 49 3.86 18.18 -7.33
N GLU A 50 3.54 19.46 -7.40
CA GLU A 50 2.17 19.97 -7.47
C GLU A 50 1.38 19.42 -8.67
N LYS A 51 2.02 19.19 -9.82
CA LYS A 51 1.33 18.62 -10.99
C LYS A 51 0.86 17.20 -10.71
N ASN A 52 1.72 16.38 -10.09
CA ASN A 52 1.36 15.03 -9.69
C ASN A 52 0.34 15.01 -8.54
N ALA A 53 0.44 15.93 -7.57
CA ALA A 53 -0.56 16.10 -6.52
C ALA A 53 -1.93 16.50 -7.09
N LEU A 54 -1.98 17.42 -8.05
CA LEU A 54 -3.22 17.80 -8.73
C LEU A 54 -3.82 16.61 -9.49
N ASN A 55 -3.01 15.84 -10.21
CA ASN A 55 -3.47 14.64 -10.90
C ASN A 55 -4.05 13.60 -9.93
N PHE A 56 -3.44 13.42 -8.77
CA PHE A 56 -3.95 12.56 -7.71
C PHE A 56 -5.32 13.04 -7.21
N LEU A 57 -5.45 14.34 -6.93
CA LEU A 57 -6.71 14.94 -6.47
C LEU A 57 -7.82 14.87 -7.54
N ILE A 58 -7.48 15.08 -8.81
CA ILE A 58 -8.42 14.89 -9.91
C ILE A 58 -8.92 13.45 -9.95
N LYS A 59 -8.03 12.46 -9.83
CA LYS A 59 -8.43 11.04 -9.77
C LYS A 59 -9.36 10.77 -8.59
N ASP A 60 -9.06 11.30 -7.41
CA ASP A 60 -9.93 11.20 -6.22
C ASP A 60 -11.34 11.75 -6.47
N ARG A 61 -11.46 12.93 -7.11
CA ARG A 61 -12.77 13.51 -7.47
C ARG A 61 -13.53 12.66 -8.49
N LEU A 62 -12.83 12.16 -9.52
CA LEU A 62 -13.43 11.26 -10.51
C LEU A 62 -13.93 9.96 -9.87
N GLU A 63 -13.18 9.42 -8.92
CA GLU A 63 -13.55 8.22 -8.17
C GLU A 63 -14.84 8.45 -7.35
N LYS A 64 -14.91 9.56 -6.61
CA LYS A 64 -16.11 9.95 -5.84
C LYS A 64 -17.32 10.17 -6.75
N ALA A 65 -17.13 10.87 -7.86
CA ALA A 65 -18.18 11.08 -8.85
C ALA A 65 -18.69 9.74 -9.42
N GLN A 66 -17.78 8.80 -9.70
CA GLN A 66 -18.13 7.49 -10.22
C GLN A 66 -18.87 6.62 -9.19
N ILE A 67 -18.44 6.63 -7.92
CA ILE A 67 -19.14 5.96 -6.81
C ILE A 67 -20.58 6.46 -6.72
N LYS A 68 -20.78 7.79 -6.81
CA LYS A 68 -22.10 8.43 -6.80
C LYS A 68 -22.92 8.05 -8.03
N ALA A 69 -22.34 8.09 -9.22
CA ALA A 69 -23.01 7.77 -10.48
C ALA A 69 -23.49 6.30 -10.52
N LEU A 70 -22.67 5.38 -10.03
CA LEU A 70 -23.00 3.95 -9.92
C LEU A 70 -23.84 3.60 -8.70
N LYS A 71 -24.16 4.59 -7.84
CA LYS A 71 -24.91 4.40 -6.59
C LYS A 71 -24.30 3.30 -5.72
N ILE A 72 -22.97 3.29 -5.61
CA ILE A 72 -22.26 2.33 -4.77
C ILE A 72 -22.41 2.75 -3.31
N GLU A 73 -23.01 1.88 -2.51
CA GLU A 73 -23.28 2.10 -1.09
C GLU A 73 -22.56 1.07 -0.22
N ALA A 74 -22.28 1.48 1.02
CA ALA A 74 -21.77 0.63 2.09
C ALA A 74 -22.89 0.46 3.12
N THR A 75 -23.30 -0.79 3.34
CA THR A 75 -24.35 -1.15 4.30
C THR A 75 -23.81 -1.08 5.73
N GLY A 76 -24.71 -0.90 6.71
CA GLY A 76 -24.33 -0.91 8.13
C GLY A 76 -23.67 -2.23 8.58
N PHE A 77 -24.04 -3.34 7.94
CA PHE A 77 -23.42 -4.65 8.18
C PHE A 77 -21.98 -4.68 7.67
N GLU A 78 -21.73 -4.31 6.40
CA GLU A 78 -20.37 -4.26 5.82
C GLU A 78 -19.44 -3.34 6.63
N ILE A 79 -19.95 -2.18 7.09
CA ILE A 79 -19.18 -1.25 7.92
C ILE A 79 -18.81 -1.91 9.26
N SER A 80 -19.77 -2.59 9.90
CA SER A 80 -19.53 -3.24 11.20
C SER A 80 -18.53 -4.39 11.07
N GLU A 81 -18.67 -5.21 10.03
CA GLU A 81 -17.75 -6.31 9.73
C GLU A 81 -16.33 -5.80 9.45
N LYS A 82 -16.19 -4.71 8.68
CA LYS A 82 -14.89 -4.11 8.39
C LYS A 82 -14.23 -3.55 9.65
N ILE A 83 -15.00 -2.91 10.54
CA ILE A 83 -14.49 -2.41 11.83
C ILE A 83 -14.06 -3.56 12.73
N GLU A 84 -14.80 -4.66 12.76
CA GLU A 84 -14.42 -5.85 13.51
C GLU A 84 -13.09 -6.42 12.99
N LYS A 85 -12.91 -6.54 11.67
CA LYS A 85 -11.64 -6.96 11.07
C LYS A 85 -10.48 -6.03 11.44
N ILE A 86 -10.66 -4.72 11.35
CA ILE A 86 -9.64 -3.72 11.76
C ILE A 86 -9.27 -3.89 13.24
N ALA A 87 -10.26 -4.14 14.11
CA ALA A 87 -10.02 -4.37 15.52
C ALA A 87 -9.22 -5.66 15.75
N GLN A 88 -9.62 -6.76 15.12
CA GLN A 88 -8.95 -8.06 15.20
C GLN A 88 -7.49 -8.00 14.70
N GLU A 89 -7.25 -7.33 13.57
CA GLU A 89 -5.90 -7.10 13.01
C GLU A 89 -5.01 -6.32 13.98
N SER A 90 -5.60 -5.44 14.79
CA SER A 90 -4.90 -4.67 15.82
C SER A 90 -4.82 -5.39 17.18
N GLY A 91 -5.36 -6.62 17.30
CA GLY A 91 -5.44 -7.36 18.57
C GLY A 91 -6.40 -6.72 19.59
N LEU A 92 -7.38 -5.92 19.14
CA LEU A 92 -8.33 -5.19 19.98
C LEU A 92 -9.75 -5.73 19.80
N SER A 93 -10.59 -5.56 20.81
CA SER A 93 -12.04 -5.59 20.63
C SER A 93 -12.54 -4.29 19.98
N VAL A 94 -13.72 -4.33 19.35
CA VAL A 94 -14.34 -3.14 18.75
C VAL A 94 -14.51 -2.01 19.78
N SER A 95 -14.87 -2.34 21.02
CA SER A 95 -14.99 -1.36 22.11
C SER A 95 -13.65 -0.71 22.47
N GLN A 96 -12.57 -1.50 22.51
CA GLN A 96 -11.22 -0.98 22.76
C GLN A 96 -10.74 -0.11 21.60
N LEU A 97 -10.96 -0.53 20.35
CA LEU A 97 -10.65 0.27 19.17
C LEU A 97 -11.37 1.63 19.22
N ARG A 98 -12.67 1.63 19.52
CA ARG A 98 -13.44 2.88 19.69
C ARG A 98 -12.85 3.79 20.76
N ASN A 99 -12.52 3.24 21.93
CA ASN A 99 -11.95 4.03 23.02
C ASN A 99 -10.58 4.63 22.65
N ASN A 100 -9.74 3.87 21.93
CA ASN A 100 -8.45 4.34 21.44
C ASN A 100 -8.59 5.49 20.43
N ILE A 101 -9.55 5.41 19.51
CA ILE A 101 -9.83 6.48 18.55
C ILE A 101 -10.24 7.77 19.29
N ILE A 102 -11.15 7.65 20.26
CA ILE A 102 -11.64 8.79 21.04
C ILE A 102 -10.52 9.39 21.90
N SER A 103 -9.67 8.56 22.52
CA SER A 103 -8.57 9.04 23.37
C SER A 103 -7.48 9.76 22.59
N GLN A 104 -7.32 9.45 21.30
CA GLN A 104 -6.46 10.18 20.36
C GLN A 104 -7.09 11.48 19.84
N GLY A 105 -8.28 11.86 20.33
CA GLY A 105 -8.98 13.08 19.92
C GLY A 105 -9.69 12.97 18.57
N MET A 106 -9.87 11.75 18.05
CA MET A 106 -10.57 11.52 16.79
C MET A 106 -12.07 11.23 17.01
N ASP A 107 -12.90 11.66 16.07
CA ASP A 107 -14.34 11.40 16.08
C ASP A 107 -14.64 9.99 15.53
N TYR A 108 -15.26 9.13 16.34
CA TYR A 108 -15.61 7.77 15.93
C TYR A 108 -16.63 7.73 14.78
N THR A 109 -17.51 8.72 14.67
CA THR A 109 -18.46 8.86 13.56
C THR A 109 -17.72 9.13 12.26
N LYS A 110 -16.73 10.03 12.30
CA LYS A 110 -15.83 10.30 11.16
C LYS A 110 -15.09 9.04 10.75
N PHE A 111 -14.54 8.31 11.70
CA PHE A 111 -13.88 7.02 11.43
C PHE A 111 -14.81 6.03 10.73
N LYS A 112 -16.07 5.89 11.20
CA LYS A 112 -17.05 5.04 10.52
C LYS A 112 -17.35 5.50 9.09
N GLU A 113 -17.40 6.80 8.85
CA GLU A 113 -17.58 7.37 7.52
C GLU A 113 -16.40 7.04 6.60
N ASP A 114 -15.16 7.17 7.11
CA ASP A 114 -13.95 6.82 6.38
C ASP A 114 -13.92 5.33 6.03
N VAL A 115 -14.32 4.45 6.96
CA VAL A 115 -14.49 3.01 6.69
C VAL A 115 -15.54 2.78 5.61
N ALA A 116 -16.69 3.46 5.68
CA ALA A 116 -17.72 3.35 4.65
C ALA A 116 -17.23 3.81 3.28
N ASN A 117 -16.43 4.88 3.22
CA ASN A 117 -15.82 5.36 1.99
C ASN A 117 -14.81 4.34 1.42
N GLY A 118 -13.96 3.75 2.27
CA GLY A 118 -13.06 2.68 1.88
C GLY A 118 -13.80 1.46 1.28
N ILE A 119 -14.92 1.05 1.87
CA ILE A 119 -15.76 -0.04 1.33
C ILE A 119 -16.32 0.33 -0.06
N LYS A 120 -16.82 1.57 -0.24
CA LYS A 120 -17.32 2.01 -1.55
C LYS A 120 -16.23 2.01 -2.62
N GLN A 121 -15.02 2.41 -2.26
CA GLN A 121 -13.85 2.34 -3.15
C GLN A 121 -13.55 0.89 -3.52
N GLU A 122 -13.41 -0.01 -2.54
CA GLU A 122 -13.17 -1.44 -2.78
C GLU A 122 -14.22 -2.02 -3.75
N LYS A 123 -15.50 -1.70 -3.56
CA LYS A 123 -16.60 -2.13 -4.44
C LYS A 123 -16.50 -1.54 -5.85
N LEU A 124 -16.09 -0.27 -6.00
CA LEU A 124 -15.83 0.33 -7.31
C LEU A 124 -14.73 -0.45 -8.06
N TYR A 125 -13.58 -0.68 -7.42
CA TYR A 125 -12.48 -1.41 -8.04
C TYR A 125 -12.87 -2.85 -8.38
N GLN A 126 -13.61 -3.54 -7.51
CA GLN A 126 -14.16 -4.87 -7.79
C GLN A 126 -15.08 -4.87 -9.01
N ASN A 127 -15.94 -3.85 -9.16
CA ASN A 127 -16.79 -3.71 -10.35
C ASN A 127 -15.95 -3.53 -11.61
N ILE A 128 -14.94 -2.65 -11.58
CA ILE A 128 -14.01 -2.41 -12.69
C ILE A 128 -13.32 -3.72 -13.12
N PHE A 129 -12.78 -4.48 -12.16
CA PHE A 129 -12.09 -5.75 -12.45
C PHE A 129 -13.05 -6.82 -13.01
N ARG A 130 -14.27 -6.91 -12.46
CA ARG A 130 -15.29 -7.84 -12.95
C ARG A 130 -15.70 -7.53 -14.39
N ASP A 131 -15.87 -6.26 -14.71
CA ASP A 131 -16.26 -5.81 -16.05
C ASP A 131 -15.15 -6.09 -17.08
N ALA A 132 -13.88 -5.98 -16.67
CA ALA A 132 -12.73 -6.30 -17.51
C ALA A 132 -12.52 -7.81 -17.73
N ARG A 133 -13.12 -8.68 -16.90
CA ARG A 133 -13.01 -10.14 -17.01
C ARG A 133 -11.57 -10.63 -17.11
N ILE A 134 -10.68 -10.09 -16.26
CA ILE A 134 -9.26 -10.46 -16.24
C ILE A 134 -9.14 -11.97 -16.00
N ASN A 135 -8.64 -12.70 -16.98
CA ASN A 135 -8.42 -14.13 -16.91
C ASN A 135 -7.03 -14.46 -17.48
N ILE A 136 -6.16 -15.04 -16.65
CA ILE A 136 -4.80 -15.41 -17.05
C ILE A 136 -4.75 -16.92 -17.19
N THR A 137 -4.58 -17.40 -18.42
CA THR A 137 -4.41 -18.83 -18.72
C THR A 137 -2.95 -19.28 -18.50
N PRO A 138 -2.69 -20.55 -18.18
CA PRO A 138 -1.32 -21.09 -18.10
C PRO A 138 -0.48 -20.84 -19.36
N GLU A 139 -1.10 -20.89 -20.55
CA GLU A 139 -0.43 -20.67 -21.83
C GLU A 139 0.04 -19.22 -21.98
N ALA A 140 -0.84 -18.26 -21.69
CA ALA A 140 -0.49 -16.83 -21.65
C ALA A 140 0.60 -16.54 -20.59
N ALA A 141 0.52 -17.20 -19.42
CA ALA A 141 1.54 -17.06 -18.40
C ALA A 141 2.90 -17.59 -18.85
N LYS A 142 2.93 -18.73 -19.56
CA LYS A 142 4.16 -19.28 -20.14
C LYS A 142 4.75 -18.33 -21.19
N ALA A 143 3.93 -17.83 -22.12
CA ALA A 143 4.38 -16.88 -23.14
C ALA A 143 4.96 -15.60 -22.52
N TYR A 144 4.32 -15.08 -21.46
CA TYR A 144 4.81 -13.92 -20.73
C TYR A 144 6.14 -14.21 -20.02
N PHE A 145 6.27 -15.37 -19.36
CA PHE A 145 7.51 -15.81 -18.74
C PHE A 145 8.66 -15.88 -19.74
N GLU A 146 8.43 -16.48 -20.92
CA GLU A 146 9.43 -16.60 -21.98
C GLU A 146 9.86 -15.24 -22.55
N GLN A 147 8.93 -14.29 -22.68
CA GLN A 147 9.23 -12.94 -23.17
C GLN A 147 9.88 -12.03 -22.11
N ASN A 148 9.75 -12.38 -20.83
CA ASN A 148 10.15 -11.53 -19.71
C ASN A 148 11.02 -12.25 -18.68
N GLN A 149 11.89 -13.17 -19.13
CA GLN A 149 12.71 -14.02 -18.26
C GLN A 149 13.49 -13.24 -17.19
N HIS A 150 13.98 -12.04 -17.53
CA HIS A 150 14.71 -11.15 -16.62
C HIS A 150 13.93 -10.79 -15.35
N MET A 151 12.59 -10.71 -15.42
CA MET A 151 11.75 -10.42 -14.24
C MET A 151 11.61 -11.60 -13.28
N PHE A 152 11.99 -12.80 -13.73
CA PHE A 152 11.80 -14.05 -13.00
C PHE A 152 13.13 -14.71 -12.63
N LEU A 153 14.25 -14.01 -12.82
CA LEU A 153 15.56 -14.50 -12.39
C LEU A 153 15.56 -14.65 -10.87
N GLN A 154 16.06 -15.80 -10.43
CA GLN A 154 16.23 -16.16 -9.03
C GLN A 154 17.71 -16.33 -8.74
N PHE A 155 18.07 -16.49 -7.47
CA PHE A 155 19.46 -16.81 -7.13
C PHE A 155 19.87 -18.16 -7.74
N ASP A 156 21.10 -18.25 -8.23
CA ASP A 156 21.70 -19.55 -8.62
C ASP A 156 22.23 -20.29 -7.40
N GLN A 157 22.83 -19.57 -6.46
CA GLN A 157 23.48 -20.12 -5.27
C GLN A 157 23.06 -19.36 -4.02
N ILE A 158 23.01 -20.08 -2.90
CA ILE A 158 22.71 -19.51 -1.60
C ILE A 158 23.62 -20.07 -0.53
N LYS A 159 24.12 -19.18 0.32
CA LYS A 159 24.75 -19.48 1.61
C LYS A 159 23.75 -19.16 2.70
N MET A 160 23.45 -20.15 3.53
CA MET A 160 22.49 -20.01 4.62
C MET A 160 22.92 -20.81 5.85
N THR A 161 22.53 -20.33 7.03
CA THR A 161 22.65 -21.08 8.27
C THR A 161 21.31 -21.68 8.62
N ARG A 162 21.23 -23.00 8.67
CA ARG A 162 20.07 -23.76 9.13
C ARG A 162 20.11 -23.87 10.65
N TYR A 163 18.97 -23.64 11.29
CA TYR A 163 18.78 -23.78 12.73
C TYR A 163 17.68 -24.81 12.98
N ILE A 164 17.91 -25.73 13.92
CA ILE A 164 16.96 -26.78 14.27
C ILE A 164 16.86 -26.89 15.79
N SER A 165 15.64 -26.98 16.31
CA SER A 165 15.39 -27.19 17.74
C SER A 165 14.06 -27.91 17.97
N GLN A 166 13.94 -28.66 19.07
CA GLN A 166 12.64 -29.14 19.54
C GLN A 166 11.79 -28.03 20.19
N ASN A 167 12.40 -26.89 20.52
CA ASN A 167 11.76 -25.80 21.25
C ASN A 167 11.58 -24.56 20.37
N ARG A 168 10.33 -24.22 20.05
CA ARG A 168 9.98 -23.03 19.26
C ARG A 168 10.46 -21.72 19.89
N GLN A 169 10.38 -21.59 21.22
CA GLN A 169 10.79 -20.36 21.91
C GLN A 169 12.28 -20.10 21.75
N SER A 170 13.09 -21.15 21.68
CA SER A 170 14.53 -21.03 21.42
C SER A 170 14.80 -20.44 20.04
N MET A 171 14.00 -20.85 19.04
CA MET A 171 14.09 -20.32 17.67
C MET A 171 13.70 -18.84 17.62
N GLU A 172 12.62 -18.46 18.30
CA GLU A 172 12.17 -17.06 18.41
C GLU A 172 13.24 -16.18 19.08
N MET A 173 13.91 -16.68 20.12
CA MET A 173 15.00 -15.95 20.77
C MET A 173 16.21 -15.78 19.86
N ILE A 174 16.55 -16.78 19.04
CA ILE A 174 17.61 -16.63 18.03
C ILE A 174 17.24 -15.59 16.97
N GLN A 175 15.98 -15.55 16.51
CA GLN A 175 15.54 -14.50 15.58
C GLN A 175 15.69 -13.10 16.18
N ALA A 176 15.35 -12.94 17.47
CA ALA A 176 15.48 -11.67 18.18
C ALA A 176 16.94 -11.27 18.47
N SER A 177 17.83 -12.25 18.63
CA SER A 177 19.24 -12.03 18.98
C SER A 177 20.12 -13.13 18.38
N PRO A 178 20.54 -12.98 17.10
CA PRO A 178 21.17 -14.06 16.31
C PRO A 178 22.52 -14.56 16.85
N MET A 179 23.15 -13.78 17.74
CA MET A 179 24.41 -14.15 18.42
C MET A 179 24.20 -14.95 19.72
N SER A 180 22.95 -15.21 20.11
CA SER A 180 22.65 -15.94 21.36
C SER A 180 23.03 -17.40 21.21
N ILE A 181 23.88 -17.91 22.10
CA ILE A 181 24.25 -19.33 22.12
C ILE A 181 23.15 -20.08 22.88
N ARG A 182 22.52 -21.06 22.22
CA ARG A 182 21.49 -21.93 22.78
C ARG A 182 21.94 -23.37 22.67
N GLN A 183 22.00 -24.08 23.79
CA GLN A 183 22.44 -25.49 23.80
C GLN A 183 21.45 -26.42 23.09
N ASP A 184 20.18 -26.02 23.02
CA ASP A 184 19.08 -26.78 22.42
C ASP A 184 18.83 -26.41 20.95
N VAL A 185 19.71 -25.61 20.33
CA VAL A 185 19.62 -25.23 18.93
C VAL A 185 20.86 -25.72 18.20
N HIS A 186 20.64 -26.62 17.24
CA HIS A 186 21.71 -27.08 16.35
C HIS A 186 21.77 -26.18 15.12
N THR A 187 22.99 -25.86 14.70
CA THR A 187 23.24 -25.01 13.53
C THR A 187 24.07 -25.73 12.49
N GLU A 188 23.76 -25.51 11.22
CA GLU A 188 24.45 -26.08 10.08
C GLU A 188 24.61 -25.01 9.00
N ASN A 189 25.84 -24.76 8.55
CA ASN A 189 26.08 -23.85 7.44
C ASN A 189 25.97 -24.62 6.12
N LEU A 190 25.12 -24.13 5.23
CA LEU A 190 24.81 -24.74 3.96
C LEU A 190 25.18 -23.79 2.82
N GLU A 191 25.79 -24.36 1.80
CA GLU A 191 26.03 -23.70 0.51
C GLU A 191 25.47 -24.60 -0.57
N LEU A 192 24.36 -24.18 -1.17
CA LEU A 192 23.57 -25.00 -2.09
C LEU A 192 23.27 -24.21 -3.36
N LYS A 193 23.16 -24.94 -4.48
CA LYS A 193 22.55 -24.42 -5.71
C LYS A 193 21.03 -24.42 -5.58
N SER A 194 20.41 -23.50 -6.29
CA SER A 194 18.95 -23.36 -6.35
C SER A 194 18.27 -24.65 -6.78
N GLU A 195 18.80 -25.34 -7.78
CA GLU A 195 18.25 -26.61 -8.27
C GLU A 195 18.23 -27.75 -7.22
N GLN A 196 19.11 -27.69 -6.22
CA GLN A 196 19.19 -28.70 -5.16
C GLN A 196 18.13 -28.49 -4.07
N LEU A 197 17.45 -27.35 -4.07
CA LEU A 197 16.45 -26.99 -3.07
C LEU A 197 15.04 -27.39 -3.52
N PRO A 198 14.18 -27.87 -2.60
CA PRO A 198 12.78 -28.09 -2.88
C PRO A 198 12.08 -26.80 -3.35
N PRO A 199 11.14 -26.85 -4.33
CA PRO A 199 10.50 -25.66 -4.89
C PRO A 199 9.87 -24.72 -3.86
N GLN A 200 9.21 -25.27 -2.83
CA GLN A 200 8.59 -24.49 -1.77
C GLN A 200 9.62 -23.73 -0.92
N LEU A 201 10.76 -24.36 -0.61
CA LEU A 201 11.84 -23.72 0.14
C LEU A 201 12.51 -22.62 -0.69
N ARG A 202 12.73 -22.85 -2.00
CA ARG A 202 13.24 -21.81 -2.92
C ARG A 202 12.36 -20.58 -2.93
N ALA A 203 11.04 -20.75 -3.03
CA ALA A 203 10.10 -19.63 -3.01
C ALA A 203 10.22 -18.80 -1.72
N VAL A 204 10.39 -19.44 -0.56
CA VAL A 204 10.61 -18.72 0.69
C VAL A 204 11.96 -17.99 0.68
N LEU A 205 13.05 -18.67 0.34
CA LEU A 205 14.40 -18.10 0.32
C LEU A 205 14.55 -16.94 -0.68
N ASN A 206 13.85 -16.99 -1.81
CA ASN A 206 13.80 -15.89 -2.77
C ASN A 206 13.20 -14.63 -2.14
N ARG A 207 12.11 -14.78 -1.36
CA ARG A 207 11.41 -13.69 -0.68
C ARG A 207 12.10 -13.21 0.59
N THR A 208 12.97 -14.03 1.20
CA THR A 208 13.75 -13.65 2.38
C THR A 208 14.99 -12.84 1.99
N PRO A 209 15.16 -11.59 2.46
CA PRO A 209 16.36 -10.80 2.14
C PRO A 209 17.65 -11.39 2.72
N ASN A 210 18.80 -11.02 2.14
CA ASN A 210 20.09 -11.34 2.75
C ASN A 210 20.19 -10.72 4.15
N GLY A 211 20.75 -11.46 5.10
CA GLY A 211 20.82 -11.12 6.52
C GLY A 211 19.53 -11.37 7.31
N SER A 212 18.46 -11.89 6.69
CA SER A 212 17.17 -12.11 7.36
C SER A 212 16.88 -13.59 7.58
N PHE A 213 16.12 -13.89 8.64
CA PHE A 213 15.58 -15.22 8.89
C PHE A 213 14.33 -15.50 8.06
N THR A 214 14.14 -16.76 7.68
CA THR A 214 12.84 -17.27 7.26
C THR A 214 11.88 -17.34 8.45
N GLN A 215 10.60 -17.61 8.18
CA GLN A 215 9.68 -18.07 9.22
C GLN A 215 10.16 -19.39 9.84
N ILE A 216 9.67 -19.69 11.05
CA ILE A 216 9.90 -20.97 11.73
C ILE A 216 8.94 -22.00 11.14
N PHE A 217 9.49 -23.06 10.57
CA PHE A 217 8.76 -24.21 10.04
C PHE A 217 8.62 -25.28 11.10
N GLN A 218 7.46 -25.93 11.15
CA GLN A 218 7.28 -27.16 11.92
C GLN A 218 7.55 -28.36 11.03
N THR A 219 8.38 -29.28 11.51
CA THR A 219 8.83 -30.49 10.81
C THR A 219 8.66 -31.71 11.73
N PRO A 220 8.73 -32.95 11.21
CA PRO A 220 8.73 -34.13 12.06
C PRO A 220 9.89 -34.17 13.07
N SER A 221 10.98 -33.48 12.77
CA SER A 221 12.18 -33.41 13.61
C SER A 221 12.17 -32.23 14.58
N GLY A 222 11.06 -31.50 14.71
CA GLY A 222 10.92 -30.31 15.55
C GLY A 222 10.73 -29.04 14.72
N PHE A 223 11.33 -27.94 15.13
CA PHE A 223 11.26 -26.64 14.47
C PHE A 223 12.53 -26.32 13.72
N GLU A 224 12.37 -25.70 12.55
CA GLU A 224 13.46 -25.37 11.65
C GLU A 224 13.32 -23.93 11.12
N MET A 225 14.43 -23.22 10.95
CA MET A 225 14.47 -21.94 10.22
C MET A 225 15.84 -21.73 9.57
N PHE A 226 15.91 -20.79 8.64
CA PHE A 226 17.14 -20.48 7.92
C PHE A 226 17.47 -18.99 8.04
N LEU A 227 18.73 -18.67 8.27
CA LEU A 227 19.28 -17.34 8.08
C LEU A 227 19.88 -17.27 6.67
N VAL A 228 19.35 -16.42 5.81
CA VAL A 228 19.92 -16.21 4.47
C VAL A 228 21.17 -15.34 4.60
N ASN A 229 22.36 -15.92 4.50
CA ASN A 229 23.59 -15.13 4.61
C ASN A 229 23.86 -14.38 3.30
N LEU A 230 23.81 -15.07 2.17
CA LEU A 230 24.09 -14.50 0.86
C LEU A 230 23.40 -15.29 -0.25
N LYS A 231 22.68 -14.58 -1.12
CA LYS A 231 22.24 -15.07 -2.43
C LYS A 231 23.14 -14.52 -3.52
N SER A 232 23.58 -15.36 -4.45
CA SER A 232 24.49 -14.99 -5.53
C SER A 232 24.18 -15.71 -6.84
N GLY A 233 24.59 -15.11 -7.95
CA GLY A 233 24.30 -15.61 -9.30
C GLY A 233 22.84 -15.45 -9.68
N GLU A 234 22.55 -15.66 -10.96
CA GLU A 234 21.20 -15.56 -11.52
C GLU A 234 20.90 -16.86 -12.27
N ALA A 235 19.77 -17.47 -11.95
CA ALA A 235 19.26 -18.66 -12.60
C ALA A 235 17.80 -18.44 -12.98
N LEU A 236 17.45 -18.91 -14.18
CA LEU A 236 16.06 -18.92 -14.64
C LEU A 236 15.36 -20.19 -14.11
N PRO A 237 14.35 -20.08 -13.23
CA PRO A 237 13.64 -21.25 -12.72
C PRO A 237 12.80 -21.91 -13.82
N ASN A 238 12.43 -23.18 -13.61
CA ASN A 238 11.45 -23.83 -14.48
C ASN A 238 10.08 -23.17 -14.31
N PHE A 239 9.40 -22.86 -15.42
CA PHE A 239 8.07 -22.28 -15.42
C PHE A 239 7.07 -23.06 -14.56
N GLN A 240 7.12 -24.39 -14.57
CA GLN A 240 6.20 -25.23 -13.78
C GLN A 240 6.31 -24.96 -12.27
N ASP A 241 7.52 -24.65 -11.79
CA ASP A 241 7.76 -24.40 -10.37
C ASP A 241 7.25 -23.01 -9.92
N ILE A 242 7.14 -22.07 -10.85
CA ILE A 242 6.78 -20.67 -10.56
C ILE A 242 5.51 -20.20 -11.27
N GLN A 243 4.76 -21.10 -11.91
CA GLN A 243 3.59 -20.77 -12.73
C GLN A 243 2.61 -19.86 -11.98
N ASN A 244 2.30 -20.19 -10.73
CA ASN A 244 1.38 -19.39 -9.91
C ASN A 244 1.91 -17.98 -9.61
N GLU A 245 3.22 -17.84 -9.43
CA GLU A 245 3.86 -16.54 -9.20
C GLU A 245 3.82 -15.68 -10.48
N VAL A 246 4.13 -16.28 -11.63
CA VAL A 246 4.02 -15.63 -12.95
C VAL A 246 2.57 -15.18 -13.18
N MET A 247 1.60 -16.06 -12.99
CA MET A 247 0.18 -15.74 -13.16
C MET A 247 -0.27 -14.61 -12.22
N SER A 248 0.17 -14.62 -10.96
CA SER A 248 -0.13 -13.55 -10.00
C SER A 248 0.48 -12.21 -10.42
N THR A 249 1.71 -12.21 -10.93
CA THR A 249 2.39 -11.02 -11.44
C THR A 249 1.65 -10.42 -12.63
N ILE A 250 1.27 -11.24 -13.61
CA ILE A 250 0.49 -10.80 -14.77
C ILE A 250 -0.87 -10.27 -14.34
N TYR A 251 -1.54 -10.98 -13.42
CA TYR A 251 -2.85 -10.55 -12.92
C TYR A 251 -2.79 -9.15 -12.29
N LYS A 252 -1.77 -8.86 -11.47
CA LYS A 252 -1.55 -7.53 -10.89
C LYS A 252 -1.29 -6.47 -11.96
N PHE A 253 -0.44 -6.78 -12.93
CA PHE A 253 -0.17 -5.87 -14.04
C PHE A 253 -1.45 -5.53 -14.83
N GLU A 254 -2.28 -6.54 -15.10
CA GLU A 254 -3.56 -6.34 -15.77
C GLU A 254 -4.55 -5.54 -14.92
N GLN A 255 -4.59 -5.74 -13.60
CA GLN A 255 -5.40 -4.91 -12.70
C GLN A 255 -5.00 -3.43 -12.79
N ASP A 256 -3.70 -3.14 -12.72
CA ASP A 256 -3.19 -1.77 -12.82
C ASP A 256 -3.51 -1.14 -14.18
N ARG A 257 -3.32 -1.90 -15.27
CA ARG A 257 -3.66 -1.47 -16.63
C ARG A 257 -5.15 -1.15 -16.78
N VAL A 258 -6.02 -2.06 -16.35
CA VAL A 258 -7.48 -1.89 -16.43
C VAL A 258 -7.94 -0.67 -15.65
N VAL A 259 -7.43 -0.46 -14.44
CA VAL A 259 -7.74 0.72 -13.62
C VAL A 259 -7.28 1.99 -14.32
N ALA A 260 -6.05 2.01 -14.83
CA ALA A 260 -5.52 3.16 -15.54
C ALA A 260 -6.37 3.49 -16.78
N GLU A 261 -6.69 2.50 -17.61
CA GLU A 261 -7.56 2.68 -18.78
C GLU A 261 -8.95 3.20 -18.41
N TYR A 262 -9.55 2.65 -17.35
CA TYR A 262 -10.86 3.05 -16.86
C TYR A 262 -10.87 4.54 -16.47
N PHE A 263 -9.94 4.96 -15.61
CA PHE A 263 -9.88 6.34 -15.15
C PHE A 263 -9.41 7.31 -16.23
N ASN A 264 -8.59 6.88 -17.19
CA ASN A 264 -8.25 7.69 -18.36
C ASN A 264 -9.48 7.97 -19.23
N LYS A 265 -10.31 6.95 -19.49
CA LYS A 265 -11.58 7.10 -20.21
C LYS A 265 -12.57 7.98 -19.45
N LEU A 266 -12.63 7.82 -18.13
CA LEU A 266 -13.47 8.64 -17.26
C LEU A 266 -13.02 10.11 -17.28
N ARG A 267 -11.73 10.36 -17.12
CA ARG A 267 -11.13 11.70 -17.17
C ARG A 267 -11.36 12.40 -18.50
N ALA A 268 -11.28 11.67 -19.62
CA ALA A 268 -11.50 12.24 -20.96
C ALA A 268 -12.94 12.70 -21.20
N LYS A 269 -13.91 12.17 -20.44
CA LYS A 269 -15.33 12.52 -20.54
C LYS A 269 -15.80 13.51 -19.48
N ALA A 270 -15.00 13.71 -18.43
CA ALA A 270 -15.39 14.50 -17.28
C ALA A 270 -15.32 16.01 -17.53
N ASP A 271 -16.19 16.77 -16.87
CA ASP A 271 -16.08 18.23 -16.83
C ASP A 271 -14.98 18.65 -15.85
N ILE A 272 -13.81 18.99 -16.39
CA ILE A 272 -12.64 19.43 -15.63
C ILE A 272 -12.27 20.85 -16.05
N LYS A 273 -12.44 21.80 -15.13
CA LYS A 273 -12.10 23.21 -15.32
C LYS A 273 -10.89 23.57 -14.46
N TYR A 274 -9.78 23.90 -15.10
CA TYR A 274 -8.58 24.40 -14.40
C TYR A 274 -8.71 25.91 -14.21
N LEU A 275 -8.44 26.37 -12.99
CA LEU A 275 -8.49 27.78 -12.62
C LEU A 275 -7.04 28.24 -12.32
N ARG A 276 -6.64 29.35 -12.96
CA ARG A 276 -5.34 30.00 -12.77
C ARG A 276 -5.44 31.07 -11.69
#